data_AF-A0A183HEN4-F1
#
_entry.id   AF-A0A183HEN4-F1
#
_cell.length_a   1.000
_cell.length_b   1.000
_cell.length_c   1.000
_cell.angle_alpha   90.00
_cell.angle_beta   90.00
_cell.angle_gamma   90.00
#
_symmetry.space_group_name_H-M   'P 1'
#
loop_
_entity.id
_entity.type
_entity.pdbx_description
1 polymer ?
#
loop_
_entity_poly.entity_id
_entity_poly.type
_entity_poly.pdbx_seq_one_letter_code
_entity_poly.pdbx_strand_id
1 'polypeptide(L)'
;MRQYLDSADVDVDSRCTVSQYLSFIQKRASGELQTLAAWMREFISEHPEYKHDSYVGDRIIYDMLKNMDRISKGEISCPKLLGDYRTKTASRIPMAVRRAEEKLIVSNKKQS
;
A
#
# COMPACT_ATOMS: atom_id res chain seq x y z
N MET A 1 -12.32 -15.66 -1.94
CA MET A 1 -12.09 -14.24 -1.59
C MET A 1 -12.25 -13.31 -2.79
N ARG A 2 -11.59 -13.53 -3.94
CA ARG A 2 -11.87 -12.76 -5.19
C ARG A 2 -13.32 -12.88 -5.68
N GLN A 3 -13.93 -14.06 -5.49
CA GLN A 3 -15.33 -14.36 -5.82
C GLN A 3 -16.36 -13.41 -5.14
N TYR A 4 -16.04 -12.84 -3.98
CA TYR A 4 -16.90 -11.87 -3.29
C TYR A 4 -16.91 -10.50 -3.99
N LEU A 5 -15.76 -10.11 -4.59
CA LEU A 5 -15.65 -8.89 -5.39
C LEU A 5 -16.31 -9.04 -6.78
N ASP A 6 -16.53 -10.28 -7.24
CA ASP A 6 -17.26 -10.56 -8.48
C ASP A 6 -18.77 -10.51 -8.26
N SER A 7 -19.25 -10.83 -7.06
CA SER A 7 -20.68 -10.75 -6.69
C SER A 7 -21.12 -9.36 -6.23
N ALA A 8 -20.19 -8.50 -5.82
CA ALA A 8 -20.48 -7.14 -5.41
C ALA A 8 -20.49 -6.23 -6.64
N ASP A 9 -21.56 -5.47 -6.85
CA ASP A 9 -21.73 -4.51 -7.95
C ASP A 9 -20.81 -3.28 -7.77
N VAL A 10 -19.50 -3.51 -7.84
CA VAL A 10 -18.43 -2.55 -7.61
C VAL A 10 -17.86 -2.11 -8.96
N ASP A 11 -17.65 -0.81 -9.14
CA ASP A 11 -17.09 -0.25 -10.37
C ASP A 11 -15.70 -0.85 -10.69
N VAL A 12 -15.35 -0.88 -11.97
CA VAL A 12 -14.14 -1.54 -12.49
C VAL A 12 -12.86 -0.96 -11.87
N ASP A 13 -12.82 0.34 -11.59
CA ASP A 13 -11.63 1.00 -11.03
C ASP A 13 -11.44 0.63 -9.56
N SER A 14 -12.53 0.60 -8.78
CA SER A 14 -12.54 0.11 -7.40
C SER A 14 -12.16 -1.38 -7.34
N ARG A 15 -12.66 -2.22 -8.24
CA ARG A 15 -12.28 -3.64 -8.33
C ARG A 15 -10.79 -3.81 -8.66
N CYS A 16 -10.28 -3.05 -9.62
CA CYS A 16 -8.87 -3.08 -9.99
C CYS A 16 -7.98 -2.70 -8.80
N THR A 17 -8.35 -1.64 -8.09
CA THR A 17 -7.64 -1.16 -6.89
C THR A 17 -7.60 -2.23 -5.80
N VAL A 18 -8.75 -2.79 -5.43
CA VAL A 18 -8.83 -3.81 -4.38
C VAL A 18 -8.06 -5.07 -4.78
N SER A 19 -8.18 -5.51 -6.05
CA SER A 19 -7.43 -6.65 -6.57
C SER A 19 -5.91 -6.43 -6.49
N GLN A 20 -5.44 -5.22 -6.78
CA GLN A 20 -4.03 -4.88 -6.62
C GLN A 20 -3.59 -4.91 -5.15
N TYR A 21 -4.37 -4.37 -4.21
CA TYR A 21 -4.08 -4.47 -2.78
C TYR A 21 -4.02 -5.92 -2.29
N LEU A 22 -4.97 -6.75 -2.69
CA LEU A 22 -4.98 -8.17 -2.34
C LEU A 22 -3.77 -8.90 -2.93
N SER A 23 -3.40 -8.56 -4.16
CA SER A 23 -2.20 -9.12 -4.80
C SER A 23 -0.92 -8.68 -4.09
N PHE A 24 -0.85 -7.43 -3.62
CA PHE A 24 0.27 -6.93 -2.82
C PHE A 24 0.41 -7.68 -1.49
N ILE A 25 -0.70 -7.86 -0.76
CA ILE A 25 -0.72 -8.64 0.48
C ILE A 25 -0.31 -10.09 0.20
N GLN A 26 -0.84 -10.70 -0.86
CA GLN A 26 -0.51 -12.08 -1.26
C GLN A 26 0.99 -12.22 -1.54
N LYS A 27 1.59 -11.30 -2.30
CA LYS A 27 3.03 -11.32 -2.62
C LYS A 27 3.92 -11.12 -1.40
N ARG A 28 3.49 -10.28 -0.43
CA ARG A 28 4.21 -10.13 0.84
C ARG A 28 4.10 -11.39 1.70
N ALA A 29 2.95 -12.06 1.69
CA ALA A 29 2.73 -13.31 2.41
C ALA A 29 3.47 -14.50 1.76
N SER A 30 3.62 -14.51 0.43
CA SER A 30 4.41 -15.53 -0.28
C SER A 30 5.92 -15.32 -0.16
N GLY A 31 6.35 -14.15 0.30
CA GLY A 31 7.77 -13.78 0.40
C GLY A 31 8.36 -13.21 -0.90
N GLU A 32 7.57 -13.06 -1.96
CA GLU A 32 7.98 -12.37 -3.20
C GLU A 32 8.28 -10.89 -2.98
N LEU A 33 7.53 -10.25 -2.06
CA LEU A 33 7.79 -8.87 -1.63
C LEU A 33 8.29 -8.84 -0.20
N GLN A 34 9.27 -7.99 0.05
CA GLN A 34 9.82 -7.82 1.38
C GLN A 34 8.83 -7.13 2.32
N THR A 35 8.90 -7.51 3.59
CA THR A 35 8.33 -6.68 4.65
C THR A 35 9.22 -5.46 4.88
N LEU A 36 8.65 -4.38 5.41
CA LEU A 36 9.44 -3.21 5.78
C LEU A 36 10.59 -3.57 6.74
N ALA A 37 10.33 -4.45 7.71
CA ALA A 37 11.34 -4.91 8.65
C ALA A 37 12.48 -5.70 7.97
N ALA A 38 12.18 -6.53 6.96
CA ALA A 38 13.20 -7.23 6.19
C ALA A 38 14.04 -6.26 5.37
N TRP A 39 13.40 -5.30 4.71
CA TRP A 39 14.06 -4.26 3.94
C TRP A 39 14.97 -3.38 4.82
N MET A 40 14.50 -2.98 6.00
CA MET A 40 15.32 -2.21 6.96
C MET A 40 16.58 -2.97 7.38
N ARG A 41 16.45 -4.27 7.65
CA ARG A 41 17.61 -5.10 8.01
C ARG A 41 18.61 -5.24 6.86
N GLU A 42 18.14 -5.43 5.63
CA GLU A 42 19.00 -5.45 4.43
C GLU A 42 19.70 -4.10 4.27
N PHE A 43 18.96 -3.00 4.34
CA PHE A 43 19.52 -1.64 4.22
C PHE A 43 20.61 -1.36 5.26
N ILE A 44 20.36 -1.69 6.54
CA ILE A 44 21.36 -1.51 7.60
C ILE A 44 22.56 -2.43 7.38
N SER A 45 22.34 -3.69 6.98
CA SER A 45 23.42 -4.67 6.78
C SER A 45 24.34 -4.31 5.62
N GLU A 46 23.82 -3.64 4.59
CA GLU A 46 24.59 -3.17 3.43
C GLU A 46 25.24 -1.79 3.66
N HIS A 47 24.94 -1.11 4.78
CA HIS A 47 25.44 0.23 5.03
C HIS A 47 26.94 0.21 5.36
N PRO A 48 27.79 1.04 4.72
CA PRO A 48 29.25 0.99 4.88
C PRO A 48 29.74 1.27 6.31
N GLU A 49 28.95 1.97 7.12
CA GLU A 49 29.26 2.24 8.53
C GLU A 49 28.80 1.16 9.50
N TYR A 50 28.02 0.17 9.04
CA TYR A 50 27.54 -0.89 9.89
C TYR A 50 28.64 -1.93 10.10
N LYS A 51 29.03 -2.14 11.36
CA LYS A 51 30.13 -3.04 11.74
C LYS A 51 29.68 -4.45 12.09
N HIS A 52 28.42 -4.78 11.83
CA HIS A 52 27.79 -6.03 12.28
C HIS A 52 27.87 -6.25 13.81
N ASP A 53 28.01 -5.18 14.58
CA ASP A 53 28.06 -5.14 16.03
C ASP A 53 26.67 -4.95 16.67
N SER A 54 25.61 -5.05 15.85
CA SER A 54 24.21 -4.77 16.22
C SER A 54 23.97 -3.32 16.70
N TYR A 55 24.94 -2.43 16.53
CA TYR A 55 24.79 -1.01 16.81
C TYR A 55 24.45 -0.24 15.53
N VAL A 56 23.35 0.51 15.56
CA VAL A 56 22.90 1.32 14.43
C VAL A 56 23.11 2.79 14.79
N GLY A 57 24.16 3.40 14.24
CA GLY A 57 24.47 4.81 14.47
C GLY A 57 23.51 5.77 13.77
N ASP A 58 23.48 7.01 14.23
CA ASP A 58 22.57 8.06 13.73
C ASP A 58 22.68 8.30 12.23
N ARG A 59 23.88 8.16 11.67
CA ARG A 59 24.11 8.33 10.23
C ARG A 59 23.42 7.26 9.39
N ILE A 60 23.48 6.00 9.84
CA ILE A 60 22.78 4.88 9.20
C ILE A 60 21.27 5.12 9.23
N ILE A 61 20.75 5.56 10.37
CA ILE A 61 19.32 5.88 10.55
C ILE A 61 18.91 7.04 9.64
N TYR A 62 19.71 8.10 9.58
CA TYR A 62 19.45 9.25 8.74
C TYR A 62 19.39 8.87 7.26
N ASP A 63 20.36 8.10 6.77
CA ASP A 63 20.41 7.66 5.38
C ASP A 63 19.24 6.73 5.04
N MET A 64 18.85 5.85 5.98
CA MET A 64 17.67 5.00 5.85
C MET A 64 16.38 5.83 5.73
N LEU A 65 16.14 6.76 6.66
CA LEU A 65 14.94 7.60 6.66
C LEU A 65 14.87 8.49 5.43
N LYS A 66 16.01 9.05 4.99
CA LYS A 66 16.10 9.83 3.77
C LYS A 66 15.73 9.00 2.54
N ASN A 67 16.16 7.73 2.49
CA ASN A 67 15.77 6.84 1.40
C ASN A 67 14.27 6.51 1.45
N MET A 68 13.72 6.23 2.63
CA MET A 68 12.28 6.02 2.82
C MET A 68 11.44 7.22 2.39
N ASP A 69 11.85 8.45 2.71
CA ASP A 69 11.16 9.68 2.29
C ASP A 69 11.12 9.81 0.75
N ARG A 70 12.25 9.55 0.08
CA ARG A 70 12.33 9.57 -1.38
C ARG A 70 11.45 8.49 -2.03
N ILE A 71 11.38 7.30 -1.43
CA ILE A 71 10.47 6.22 -1.87
C ILE A 71 9.01 6.66 -1.70
N SER A 72 8.66 7.26 -0.56
CA SER A 72 7.29 7.73 -0.29
C SER A 72 6.84 8.82 -1.25
N LYS A 73 7.76 9.68 -1.71
CA LYS A 73 7.49 10.73 -2.71
C LYS A 73 7.45 10.20 -4.15
N GLY A 74 7.81 8.94 -4.37
CA GLY A 74 7.92 8.34 -5.70
C GLY A 74 9.16 8.79 -6.50
N GLU A 75 10.14 9.41 -5.84
CA GLU A 75 11.40 9.82 -6.46
C GLU A 75 12.32 8.60 -6.72
N ILE A 76 12.23 7.59 -5.87
CA ILE A 76 12.94 6.31 -6.00
C ILE A 76 11.90 5.19 -6.10
N SER A 77 12.05 4.35 -7.12
CA SER A 77 11.31 3.09 -7.17
C SER A 77 11.97 2.04 -6.26
N CYS A 78 11.18 1.37 -5.43
CA CYS A 78 11.64 0.25 -4.61
C CYS A 78 10.82 -1.01 -4.92
N PRO A 79 11.13 -1.74 -6.01
CA PRO A 79 10.37 -2.90 -6.43
C PRO A 79 10.39 -4.03 -5.40
N LYS A 80 11.48 -4.19 -4.64
CA LYS A 80 11.60 -5.20 -3.57
C LYS A 80 10.57 -4.98 -2.44
N LEU A 81 10.23 -3.73 -2.14
CA LEU A 81 9.33 -3.37 -1.03
C LEU A 81 7.88 -3.16 -1.51
N LEU A 82 7.70 -2.50 -2.67
CA LEU A 82 6.39 -2.04 -3.15
C LEU A 82 5.89 -2.80 -4.39
N GLY A 83 6.77 -3.52 -5.08
CA GLY A 83 6.46 -4.10 -6.39
C GLY A 83 6.18 -3.01 -7.45
N ASP A 84 5.58 -3.41 -8.57
CA ASP A 84 5.05 -2.49 -9.59
C ASP A 84 3.57 -2.17 -9.29
N TYR A 85 3.34 -1.49 -8.16
CA TYR A 85 2.00 -1.08 -7.75
C TYR A 85 1.69 0.33 -8.24
N ARG A 86 0.62 0.46 -9.05
CA ARG A 86 0.07 1.75 -9.49
C ARG A 86 -1.35 1.88 -8.99
N THR A 87 -1.53 2.59 -7.86
CA THR A 87 -2.89 2.92 -7.41
C THR A 87 -3.55 3.84 -8.44
N LYS A 88 -4.74 3.47 -8.90
CA LYS A 88 -5.62 4.37 -9.67
C LYS A 88 -6.61 5.09 -8.74
N THR A 89 -6.57 4.77 -7.44
CA THR A 89 -7.43 5.38 -6.43
C THR A 89 -7.04 6.84 -6.27
N ALA A 90 -7.97 7.73 -6.59
CA ALA A 90 -7.88 9.13 -6.24
C ALA A 90 -8.51 9.34 -4.84
N SER A 91 -8.10 10.38 -4.13
CA SER A 91 -8.68 10.78 -2.83
C SER A 91 -10.16 11.18 -2.89
N ARG A 92 -10.75 11.22 -4.09
CA ARG A 92 -12.17 11.50 -4.31
C ARG A 92 -13.02 10.28 -4.01
N ILE A 93 -14.11 10.47 -3.27
CA ILE A 93 -15.13 9.44 -3.03
C ILE A 93 -15.68 8.99 -4.39
N PRO A 94 -15.62 7.70 -4.74
CA PRO A 94 -16.19 7.20 -5.98
C PRO A 94 -17.68 7.51 -6.08
N MET A 95 -18.15 7.88 -7.27
CA MET A 95 -19.56 8.24 -7.50
C MET A 95 -20.53 7.13 -7.09
N ALA A 96 -20.10 5.86 -7.12
CA ALA A 96 -20.88 4.73 -6.65
C ALA A 96 -21.15 4.80 -5.14
N VAL A 97 -20.15 5.15 -4.33
CA VAL A 97 -20.28 5.32 -2.87
C VAL A 97 -21.20 6.51 -2.56
N ARG A 98 -21.00 7.64 -3.26
CA ARG A 98 -21.86 8.82 -3.11
C ARG A 98 -23.33 8.53 -3.43
N ARG A 99 -23.59 7.79 -4.52
CA ARG A 99 -24.95 7.38 -4.91
C ARG A 99 -25.59 6.39 -3.92
N ALA A 100 -24.81 5.50 -3.31
CA ALA A 100 -25.30 4.59 -2.30
C ALA A 100 -25.71 5.34 -1.02
N GLU A 101 -24.89 6.31 -0.58
CA GLU A 101 -25.23 7.21 0.52
C GLU A 101 -26.49 8.04 0.23
N GLU A 102 -26.59 8.63 -0.97
CA GLU A 102 -27.77 9.39 -1.42
C GLU A 102 -29.04 8.50 -1.36
N LYS A 103 -28.97 7.24 -1.82
CA LYS A 103 -30.09 6.29 -1.77
C LYS A 103 -30.49 5.93 -0.33
N LEU A 104 -29.52 5.71 0.55
CA LEU A 104 -29.75 5.45 1.98
C LEU A 104 -30.43 6.64 2.67
N ILE A 105 -29.96 7.86 2.40
CA ILE A 105 -30.55 9.10 2.94
C ILE A 105 -31.99 9.28 2.46
N VAL A 106 -32.25 9.03 1.17
CA VAL A 106 -33.60 9.13 0.59
C VAL A 106 -34.54 8.06 1.16
N SER A 107 -34.03 6.84 1.39
CA SER A 107 -34.83 5.75 1.97
C SER A 107 -35.22 6.04 3.42
N ASN A 108 -34.32 6.63 4.22
CA ASN A 108 -34.61 7.05 5.59
C ASN A 108 -35.59 8.24 5.64
N LYS A 109 -35.58 9.13 4.63
CA LYS A 109 -36.53 10.25 4.53
C LYS A 109 -37.95 9.85 4.13
N LYS A 110 -38.14 8.67 3.51
CA LYS A 110 -39.46 8.15 3.10
C LYS A 110 -40.22 7.43 4.22
N GLN A 111 -39.56 7.14 5.35
CA GLN A 111 -40.14 6.44 6.49
C GLN A 111 -40.52 7.38 7.67
N SER A 112 -40.42 8.70 7.48
CA SER A 112 -40.88 9.73 8.43
C SER A 112 -41.94 10.61 7.78
#